data_AF-A0A535R4W8-F1
#
_entry.id   AF-A0A535R4W8-F1
#
_cell.length_a   1.000
_cell.length_b   1.000
_cell.length_c   1.000
_cell.angle_alpha   90.00
_cell.angle_beta   90.00
_cell.angle_gamma   90.00
#
_symmetry.space_group_name_H-M   'P 1'
#
loop_
_entity.id
_entity.type
_entity.pdbx_description
1 polymer ?
#
loop_
_entity_poly.entity_id
_entity_poly.type
_entity_poly.pdbx_seq_one_letter_code
_entity_poly.pdbx_strand_id
1 'polypeptide(L)'
;MSDRSFVIDSLPQSAASYRQSHAIVAVDVFRATTLIVTALACGHPIYPVATVVEALDTAARLHDPLLAGELAGVKPQGFDLNNSPAAVERLGDCRAIVHLSSAGTQLLIQ
;
A
#
# COMPACT_ATOMS: atom_id res chain seq x y z
N MET A 1 22.46 -27.76 9.26
CA MET A 1 21.46 -27.10 8.41
C MET A 1 20.81 -26.00 9.24
N SER A 2 20.74 -24.77 8.74
CA SER A 2 20.00 -23.69 9.42
C SER A 2 18.52 -24.09 9.42
N ASP A 3 17.91 -24.10 10.61
CA ASP A 3 16.49 -24.40 10.79
C ASP A 3 15.69 -23.24 10.20
N ARG A 4 15.11 -23.45 9.00
CA ARG A 4 14.31 -22.43 8.31
C ARG A 4 12.84 -22.75 8.55
N SER A 5 12.18 -21.91 9.33
CA SER A 5 10.75 -21.98 9.58
C SER A 5 9.98 -21.01 8.69
N PHE A 6 8.75 -21.39 8.33
CA PHE A 6 7.77 -20.49 7.73
C PHE A 6 6.47 -20.60 8.53
N VAL A 7 5.84 -19.46 8.79
CA VAL A 7 4.61 -19.35 9.57
C VAL A 7 3.58 -18.64 8.70
N ILE A 8 2.38 -19.21 8.59
CA ILE A 8 1.20 -18.56 8.01
C ILE A 8 0.32 -18.14 9.16
N ASP A 9 0.18 -16.84 9.36
CA ASP A 9 -0.73 -16.25 10.33
C ASP A 9 -1.65 -15.28 9.57
N SER A 10 -2.92 -15.22 9.97
CA SER A 10 -3.96 -14.49 9.24
C SER A 10 -4.32 -13.16 9.90
N LEU A 11 -3.86 -12.91 11.13
CA LEU A 11 -4.21 -11.72 11.88
C LEU A 11 -3.10 -10.65 11.76
N PRO A 12 -3.41 -9.43 11.28
CA PRO A 12 -2.42 -8.36 11.14
C PRO A 12 -1.64 -8.07 12.43
N GLN A 13 -2.33 -8.08 13.57
CA GLN A 13 -1.73 -7.85 14.89
C GLN A 13 -0.69 -8.91 15.27
N SER A 14 -0.75 -10.12 14.72
CA SER A 14 0.22 -11.17 15.00
C SER A 14 1.59 -10.86 14.40
N ALA A 15 1.68 -9.99 13.39
CA ALA A 15 2.94 -9.62 12.75
C ALA A 15 3.96 -9.08 13.77
N ALA A 16 3.50 -8.36 14.81
CA ALA A 16 4.35 -7.82 15.87
C ALA A 16 5.16 -8.90 16.59
N SER A 17 4.61 -10.11 16.77
CA SER A 17 5.27 -11.24 17.43
C SER A 17 6.46 -11.78 16.65
N TYR A 18 6.51 -11.54 15.34
CA TYR A 18 7.51 -12.10 14.44
C TYR A 18 8.56 -11.08 13.95
N ARG A 19 8.37 -9.78 14.21
CA ARG A 19 9.23 -8.69 13.69
C ARG A 19 10.72 -8.82 14.00
N GLN A 20 11.07 -9.43 15.14
CA GLN A 20 12.46 -9.57 15.57
C GLN A 20 13.14 -10.85 15.07
N SER A 21 12.37 -11.77 14.47
CA SER A 21 12.85 -13.13 14.16
C SER A 21 12.57 -13.58 12.73
N HIS A 22 11.60 -12.98 12.05
CA HIS A 22 11.18 -13.38 10.71
C HIS A 22 11.10 -12.18 9.77
N ALA A 23 11.30 -12.44 8.47
CA ALA A 23 10.84 -11.54 7.42
C ALA A 23 9.31 -11.63 7.33
N ILE A 24 8.64 -10.48 7.23
CA ILE A 24 7.18 -10.39 7.14
C ILE A 24 6.77 -10.14 5.69
N VAL A 25 5.80 -10.92 5.20
CA VAL A 25 5.21 -10.75 3.87
C VAL A 25 3.75 -10.38 4.04
N ALA A 26 3.40 -9.12 3.75
CA ALA A 26 2.01 -8.68 3.74
C ALA A 26 1.32 -9.11 2.43
N VAL A 27 0.11 -9.64 2.53
CA VAL A 27 -0.67 -10.12 1.38
C VAL A 27 -2.07 -9.52 1.43
N ASP A 28 -2.37 -8.65 0.46
CA ASP A 28 -3.72 -8.14 0.17
C ASP A 28 -3.92 -8.10 -1.36
N VAL A 29 -4.25 -9.27 -1.90
CA VAL A 29 -4.39 -9.48 -3.35
C VAL A 29 -5.50 -8.57 -3.95
N PHE A 30 -6.56 -8.29 -3.19
CA PHE A 30 -7.71 -7.48 -3.64
C PHE A 30 -7.92 -6.25 -2.73
N ARG A 31 -7.21 -5.15 -2.96
CA ARG A 31 -6.32 -4.86 -4.12
C ARG A 31 -5.04 -4.14 -3.75
N ALA A 32 -4.78 -3.91 -2.46
CA ALA A 32 -3.76 -2.98 -2.04
C ALA A 32 -2.34 -3.43 -2.43
N THR A 33 -1.93 -4.66 -2.09
CA THR A 33 -0.56 -5.10 -2.42
C THR A 33 -0.38 -5.31 -3.92
N THR A 34 -1.43 -5.72 -4.63
CA THR A 34 -1.40 -5.79 -6.09
C THR A 34 -1.19 -4.41 -6.72
N LEU A 35 -1.91 -3.38 -6.26
CA LEU A 35 -1.69 -2.01 -6.73
C LEU A 35 -0.27 -1.54 -6.44
N ILE A 36 0.25 -1.80 -5.24
CA ILE A 36 1.60 -1.40 -4.84
C ILE A 36 2.65 -2.04 -5.76
N VAL A 37 2.57 -3.35 -5.97
CA VAL A 37 3.48 -4.06 -6.87
C VAL A 37 3.37 -3.53 -8.30
N THR A 38 2.17 -3.28 -8.80
CA THR A 38 1.94 -2.70 -10.13
C THR A 38 2.55 -1.29 -10.24
N ALA A 39 2.33 -0.42 -9.25
CA ALA A 39 2.89 0.93 -9.23
C ALA A 39 4.42 0.91 -9.30
N LEU A 40 5.06 0.07 -8.48
CA LEU A 40 6.50 -0.11 -8.48
C LEU A 40 7.00 -0.65 -9.83
N ALA A 41 6.31 -1.62 -10.42
CA ALA A 41 6.65 -2.18 -11.73
C ALA A 41 6.54 -1.14 -12.87
N CYS A 42 5.60 -0.21 -12.76
CA CYS A 42 5.44 0.93 -13.68
C CYS A 42 6.40 2.11 -13.38
N GLY A 43 7.23 2.03 -12.34
CA GLY A 43 8.23 3.04 -12.00
C GLY A 43 7.72 4.17 -11.09
N HIS A 44 6.55 4.04 -10.48
CA HIS A 44 6.05 5.02 -9.52
C HIS A 44 6.66 4.79 -8.13
N PRO A 45 7.28 5.81 -7.51
CA PRO A 45 7.49 5.82 -6.07
C PRO A 45 6.14 5.71 -5.37
N ILE A 46 6.01 4.84 -4.36
CA ILE A 46 4.74 4.64 -3.65
C ILE A 46 4.90 4.80 -2.13
N TYR A 47 3.95 5.50 -1.53
CA TYR A 47 3.92 5.86 -0.12
C TYR A 47 2.60 5.37 0.50
N PRO A 48 2.56 4.16 1.07
CA PRO A 48 1.41 3.67 1.83
C PRO A 48 1.16 4.53 3.07
N VAL A 49 -0.09 4.88 3.33
CA VAL A 49 -0.52 5.65 4.52
C VAL A 49 -1.76 5.02 5.17
N ALA A 50 -2.01 5.36 6.45
CA ALA A 50 -3.05 4.73 7.25
C ALA A 50 -4.34 5.56 7.26
N THR A 51 -4.26 6.86 6.99
CA THR A 51 -5.41 7.77 7.03
C THR A 51 -5.44 8.76 5.87
N VAL A 52 -6.61 9.36 5.64
CA VAL A 52 -6.77 10.46 4.65
C VAL A 52 -5.92 11.67 5.04
N VAL A 53 -5.84 11.98 6.35
CA VAL A 53 -5.03 13.10 6.85
C VAL A 53 -3.56 12.88 6.51
N GLU A 54 -3.02 11.70 6.82
CA GLU A 54 -1.65 11.33 6.46
C GLU A 54 -1.42 11.32 4.94
N ALA A 55 -2.44 10.95 4.15
CA ALA A 55 -2.35 11.00 2.70
C ALA A 55 -2.13 12.44 2.20
N LEU A 56 -2.93 13.38 2.70
CA LEU A 56 -2.82 14.80 2.36
C LEU A 56 -1.52 15.40 2.87
N ASP A 57 -1.13 15.10 4.11
CA ASP A 57 0.12 15.58 4.70
C ASP A 57 1.34 15.06 3.92
N THR A 58 1.33 13.80 3.52
CA THR A 58 2.38 13.18 2.71
C THR A 58 2.43 13.80 1.32
N ALA A 59 1.27 13.99 0.69
CA ALA A 59 1.19 14.61 -0.62
C ALA A 59 1.75 16.05 -0.60
N ALA A 60 1.47 16.83 0.45
CA ALA A 60 1.97 18.19 0.60
C ALA A 60 3.51 18.30 0.65
N ARG A 61 4.22 17.20 0.93
CA ARG A 61 5.69 17.12 0.97
C ARG A 61 6.32 16.59 -0.33
N LEU A 62 5.51 16.20 -1.30
CA LEU A 62 5.96 15.62 -2.57
C LEU A 62 5.69 16.59 -3.73
N HIS A 63 6.47 16.46 -4.79
CA HIS A 63 6.25 17.24 -6.01
C HIS A 63 5.19 16.55 -6.89
N ASP A 64 4.04 17.20 -7.06
CA ASP A 64 2.90 16.75 -7.89
C ASP A 64 2.56 15.25 -7.72
N PRO A 65 2.27 14.78 -6.49
CA PRO A 65 1.92 13.39 -6.27
C PRO A 65 0.46 13.09 -6.67
N LEU A 66 0.17 11.81 -6.89
CA LEU A 66 -1.18 11.28 -7.05
C LEU A 66 -1.67 10.69 -5.73
N LEU A 67 -2.91 11.02 -5.36
CA LEU A 67 -3.62 10.35 -4.28
C LEU A 67 -4.40 9.16 -4.86
N ALA A 68 -4.08 7.95 -4.42
CA ALA A 68 -4.71 6.71 -4.91
C ALA A 68 -5.23 5.87 -3.74
N GLY A 69 -6.41 5.28 -3.89
CA GLY A 69 -6.89 4.42 -2.82
C GLY A 69 -8.38 4.17 -2.73
N GLU A 70 -8.76 3.58 -1.60
CA GLU A 70 -10.15 3.36 -1.21
C GLU A 70 -10.33 3.43 0.31
N LEU A 71 -11.56 3.76 0.72
CA LEU A 71 -12.11 3.46 2.03
C LEU A 71 -13.43 2.73 1.82
N ALA A 72 -13.61 1.58 2.47
CA ALA A 72 -14.76 0.69 2.30
C ALA A 72 -15.10 0.38 0.82
N GLY A 73 -14.08 0.24 -0.02
CA GLY A 73 -14.19 -0.05 -1.45
C GLY A 73 -14.45 1.18 -2.33
N VAL A 74 -14.60 2.37 -1.75
CA VAL A 74 -14.95 3.61 -2.46
C VAL A 74 -13.75 4.55 -2.52
N LYS A 75 -13.51 5.16 -3.69
CA LYS A 75 -12.47 6.19 -3.84
C LYS A 75 -12.82 7.41 -2.97
N PRO A 76 -11.94 7.85 -2.04
CA PRO A 76 -12.20 9.04 -1.24
C PRO A 76 -12.39 10.30 -2.11
N GLN A 77 -13.16 11.26 -1.61
CA GLN A 77 -13.31 12.54 -2.29
C GLN A 77 -11.95 13.26 -2.39
N GLY A 78 -11.64 13.80 -3.57
CA GLY A 78 -10.37 14.50 -3.83
C GLY A 78 -9.20 13.57 -4.17
N PHE A 79 -9.36 12.25 -4.13
CA PHE A 79 -8.35 11.32 -4.64
C PHE A 79 -8.41 11.25 -6.17
N ASP A 80 -7.25 11.13 -6.81
CA ASP A 80 -7.10 11.03 -8.25
C ASP A 80 -7.54 9.65 -8.74
N LEU A 81 -7.02 8.60 -8.10
CA LEU A 81 -7.18 7.21 -8.51
C LEU A 81 -7.91 6.38 -7.46
N ASN A 82 -8.63 5.36 -7.93
CA ASN A 82 -9.17 4.34 -7.04
C ASN A 82 -8.09 3.27 -6.74
N ASN A 83 -8.42 2.28 -5.91
CA ASN A 83 -7.52 1.16 -5.59
C ASN A 83 -7.42 0.11 -6.72
N SER A 84 -7.40 0.52 -8.00
CA SER A 84 -7.34 -0.37 -9.16
C SER A 84 -5.92 -0.42 -9.76
N PRO A 85 -5.27 -1.59 -9.81
CA PRO A 85 -3.96 -1.74 -10.47
C PRO A 85 -3.99 -1.29 -11.94
N ALA A 86 -5.04 -1.66 -12.68
CA ALA A 86 -5.20 -1.25 -14.08
C ALA A 86 -5.33 0.27 -14.28
N ALA A 87 -5.76 1.01 -13.25
CA ALA A 87 -5.77 2.48 -13.33
C ALA A 87 -4.36 3.05 -13.26
N VAL A 88 -3.47 2.42 -12.48
CA VAL A 88 -2.05 2.78 -12.39
C VAL A 88 -1.31 2.42 -13.68
N GLU A 89 -1.55 1.25 -14.27
CA GLU A 89 -0.89 0.84 -15.54
C GLU A 89 -1.19 1.78 -16.72
N ARG A 90 -2.31 2.51 -16.66
CA ARG A 90 -2.70 3.48 -17.68
C ARG A 90 -2.08 4.86 -17.48
N LEU A 91 -1.36 5.09 -16.39
CA LEU A 91 -0.60 6.31 -16.20
C LEU A 91 0.56 6.34 -17.20
N GLY A 92 0.76 7.50 -17.83
CA GLY A 92 1.85 7.73 -18.78
C GLY A 92 3.04 8.48 -18.17
N ASP A 93 3.06 8.62 -16.86
CA ASP A 93 4.08 9.36 -16.09
C ASP A 93 4.67 8.48 -14.98
N CYS A 94 5.60 9.02 -14.17
CA CYS A 94 6.18 8.33 -13.02
C CYS A 94 5.98 9.12 -11.73
N ARG A 95 4.85 9.84 -11.59
CA ARG A 95 4.58 10.63 -10.38
C ARG A 95 4.47 9.75 -9.15
N ALA A 96 4.87 10.29 -8.00
CA ALA A 96 4.73 9.58 -6.74
C ALA A 96 3.27 9.30 -6.43
N ILE A 97 2.97 8.11 -5.91
CA ILE A 97 1.61 7.71 -5.51
C ILE A 97 1.57 7.63 -3.99
N VAL A 98 0.67 8.39 -3.38
CA VAL A 98 0.31 8.22 -1.96
C VAL A 98 -0.90 7.31 -1.90
N HIS A 99 -0.74 6.15 -1.26
CA HIS A 99 -1.70 5.05 -1.34
C HIS A 99 -2.39 4.80 -0.01
N LEU A 100 -3.72 4.82 0.00
CA LEU A 100 -4.56 4.52 1.15
C LEU A 100 -5.49 3.34 0.85
N SER A 101 -5.60 2.40 1.77
CA SER A 101 -6.61 1.34 1.71
C SER A 101 -7.15 1.00 3.10
N SER A 102 -8.33 0.40 3.14
CA SER A 102 -8.99 -0.02 4.38
C SER A 102 -8.22 -1.14 5.09
N ALA A 103 -7.54 -2.01 4.33
CA ALA A 103 -6.88 -3.20 4.83
C ALA A 103 -5.37 -3.22 4.55
N GLY A 104 -4.95 -3.37 3.29
CA GLY A 104 -3.55 -3.68 2.99
C GLY A 104 -2.52 -2.63 3.40
N THR A 105 -2.82 -1.34 3.35
CA THR A 105 -1.90 -0.30 3.85
C THR A 105 -1.75 -0.35 5.37
N GLN A 106 -2.80 -0.77 6.09
CA GLN A 106 -2.73 -1.01 7.53
C GLN A 106 -1.77 -2.16 7.88
N LEU A 107 -1.54 -3.12 6.98
CA LEU A 107 -0.57 -4.19 7.19
C LEU A 107 0.88 -3.70 7.17
N LEU A 108 1.15 -2.60 6.46
CA LEU A 108 2.50 -2.11 6.19
C LEU A 108 3.00 -1.09 7.23
N ILE A 109 2.09 -0.46 7.96
CA ILE A 109 2.37 0.69 8.84
C ILE A 109 2.38 0.28 10.33
N GLN A 110 2.27 -1.03 10.60
CA GLN A 110 2.26 -1.62 11.93
C GLN A 110 3.63 -1.67 12.60
#